data_AF-A0A367IDY2-F1
#
_entry.id   AF-A0A367IDY2-F1
#
_cell.length_a   1.000
_cell.length_b   1.000
_cell.length_c   1.000
_cell.angle_alpha   90.00
_cell.angle_beta   90.00
_cell.angle_gamma   90.00
#
_symmetry.space_group_name_H-M   'P 1'
#
loop_
_entity.id
_entity.type
_entity.pdbx_description
1 polymer ?
#
loop_
_entity_poly.entity_id
_entity_poly.type
_entity_poly.pdbx_seq_one_letter_code
_entity_poly.pdbx_strand_id
1 'polypeptide(L)'
;MSVFDGSSMRDDIVSRLLGGDADLDTNRYLDRLVELSKVEEAEHQFLIDPFDRSVALVFQLFHNSDLDPWDVDLSVFLELFSNRINDSENIDLPTCGRLVRMAWSILRGQASTLIERQERSLFEEEIEDTWDFEDTWESDFSDEDYNFSVGVLTGAADEVLPSMFEGRIHREEGRPVTLGELLMGLQAAGRLSEEQRMREQIAKERREANEKARARFGGSLHVENLEGDLERTWNALRSRTISNNESTDLSEIVDILKENSLKSGIGLDEAESEAQVTALISSLFLTHRGYAEVSQDSEGNISLKNLHLDDDDFSTLTNRINPKSKLPGGIIFNE
;
A
#
# COMPACT_ATOMS: atom_id res chain seq x y z
N MET A 1 14.77 41.94 18.15
CA MET A 1 14.55 40.60 18.72
C MET A 1 13.09 40.51 19.12
N SER A 2 12.23 39.94 18.28
CA SER A 2 10.87 39.62 18.73
C SER A 2 10.98 38.42 19.65
N VAL A 3 10.61 38.59 20.91
CA VAL A 3 10.45 37.47 21.84
C VAL A 3 9.40 36.54 21.24
N PHE A 4 9.79 35.30 20.95
CA PHE A 4 8.88 34.28 20.46
C PHE A 4 7.79 34.06 21.52
N ASP A 5 6.53 34.28 21.13
CA ASP A 5 5.38 34.07 22.00
C ASP A 5 4.44 33.04 21.37
N GLY A 6 4.20 31.93 22.07
CA GLY A 6 3.33 30.86 21.61
C GLY A 6 1.91 31.34 21.28
N SER A 7 1.39 32.38 21.96
CA SER A 7 0.10 32.99 21.60
C SER A 7 0.14 33.65 20.21
N SER A 8 1.20 34.40 19.91
CA SER A 8 1.35 35.06 18.61
C SER A 8 1.43 34.04 17.46
N MET A 9 2.10 32.91 17.69
CA MET A 9 2.19 31.81 16.74
C MET A 9 0.83 31.15 16.50
N ARG A 10 0.06 30.91 17.56
CA ARG A 10 -1.31 30.39 17.45
C ARG A 10 -2.17 31.30 16.59
N ASP A 11 -2.18 32.60 16.87
CA ASP A 11 -3.01 33.56 16.15
C ASP A 11 -2.62 33.63 14.67
N ASP A 12 -1.32 33.49 14.36
CA ASP A 12 -0.84 33.41 12.99
C ASP A 12 -1.31 32.15 12.27
N ILE A 13 -1.24 30.99 12.92
CA ILE A 13 -1.73 29.71 12.35
C ILE A 13 -3.22 29.81 12.05
N VAL A 14 -4.01 30.31 12.99
CA VAL A 14 -5.47 30.43 12.83
C VAL A 14 -5.82 31.39 11.68
N SER A 15 -5.14 32.53 11.60
CA SER A 15 -5.42 33.55 10.59
C SER A 15 -4.90 33.19 9.20
N ARG A 16 -3.67 32.68 9.09
CA ARG A 16 -2.99 32.46 7.80
C ARG A 16 -3.20 31.06 7.23
N LEU A 17 -3.22 30.01 8.06
CA LEU A 17 -3.29 28.62 7.60
C LEU A 17 -4.70 28.06 7.61
N LEU A 18 -5.52 28.44 8.60
CA LEU A 18 -6.87 27.93 8.77
C LEU A 18 -7.95 28.88 8.26
N GLY A 19 -7.58 30.07 7.78
CA GLY A 19 -8.52 31.05 7.22
C GLY A 19 -9.60 31.52 8.21
N GLY A 20 -9.33 31.38 9.52
CA GLY A 20 -10.27 31.72 10.59
C GLY A 20 -11.29 30.64 10.98
N ASP A 21 -11.33 29.49 10.30
CA ASP A 21 -12.19 28.36 10.67
C ASP A 21 -11.34 27.16 11.09
N ALA A 22 -11.28 26.93 12.40
CA ALA A 22 -10.49 25.85 12.99
C ALA A 22 -11.43 24.82 13.62
N ASP A 23 -11.31 23.57 13.21
CA ASP A 23 -11.99 22.44 13.85
C ASP A 23 -11.75 22.41 15.37
N LEU A 24 -12.66 21.77 16.12
CA LEU A 24 -12.53 21.65 17.57
C LEU A 24 -11.21 20.95 17.96
N ASP A 25 -10.83 19.91 17.22
CA ASP A 25 -9.62 19.11 17.49
C ASP A 25 -8.33 19.88 17.16
N THR A 26 -8.34 20.71 16.12
CA THR A 26 -7.18 21.55 15.80
C THR A 26 -7.02 22.65 16.82
N ASN A 27 -8.10 23.27 17.30
CA ASN A 27 -8.03 24.25 18.40
C ASN A 27 -7.45 23.65 19.68
N ARG A 28 -7.89 22.45 20.08
CA ARG A 28 -7.33 21.74 21.25
C ARG A 28 -5.84 21.47 21.09
N TYR A 29 -5.41 21.13 19.87
CA TYR A 29 -4.00 20.94 19.57
C TYR A 29 -3.21 22.25 19.65
N LEU A 30 -3.75 23.35 19.11
CA LEU A 30 -3.12 24.67 19.21
C LEU A 30 -2.99 25.13 20.66
N ASP A 31 -4.01 24.89 21.49
CA ASP A 31 -3.93 25.15 22.94
C ASP A 31 -2.80 24.33 23.59
N ARG A 32 -2.70 23.03 23.25
CA ARG A 32 -1.61 22.15 23.70
C ARG A 32 -0.23 22.65 23.23
N LEU A 33 -0.11 23.20 22.02
CA LEU A 33 1.13 23.80 21.52
C LEU A 33 1.55 25.03 22.34
N VAL A 34 0.59 25.89 22.68
CA VAL A 34 0.86 27.07 23.53
C VAL A 34 1.34 26.64 24.91
N GLU A 35 0.77 25.58 25.48
CA GLU A 35 1.25 25.00 26.74
C GLU A 35 2.68 24.47 26.60
N LEU A 36 2.96 23.68 25.56
CA LEU A 36 4.28 23.11 25.30
C LEU A 36 5.35 24.17 24.99
N SER A 37 4.97 25.29 24.37
CA SER A 37 5.91 26.40 24.10
C SER A 37 6.43 27.08 25.38
N LYS A 38 5.73 26.91 26.50
CA LYS A 38 6.09 27.49 27.81
C LYS A 38 6.92 26.54 28.67
N VAL A 39 7.07 25.29 28.26
CA VAL A 39 7.82 24.27 28.99
C VAL A 39 9.31 24.60 28.88
N GLU A 40 10.01 24.64 30.01
CA GLU A 40 11.45 24.95 30.03
C GLU A 40 12.29 23.74 29.62
N GLU A 41 13.50 23.98 29.12
CA GLU A 41 14.38 22.97 28.51
C GLU A 41 14.57 21.68 29.31
N ALA A 42 14.64 21.79 30.64
CA ALA A 42 14.83 20.65 31.54
C ALA A 42 13.59 19.75 31.69
N GLU A 43 12.39 20.26 31.39
CA GLU A 43 11.13 19.57 31.64
C GLU A 43 10.70 18.65 30.47
N HIS A 44 11.27 18.85 29.27
CA HIS A 44 10.89 18.11 28.07
C HIS A 44 11.24 16.61 28.12
N GLN A 45 12.32 16.23 28.82
CA GLN A 45 12.67 14.81 29.01
C GLN A 45 11.65 14.07 29.89
N PHE A 46 10.90 14.81 30.72
CA PHE A 46 9.89 14.28 31.62
C PHE A 46 8.50 14.22 31.00
N LEU A 47 8.32 14.71 29.77
CA LEU A 47 7.05 14.57 29.05
C LEU A 47 6.73 13.10 28.82
N ILE A 48 5.52 12.71 29.22
CA ILE A 48 5.03 11.33 29.18
C ILE A 48 4.77 10.90 27.72
N ASP A 49 4.21 11.80 26.91
CA ASP A 49 3.88 11.54 25.52
C ASP A 49 5.10 11.71 24.60
N PRO A 50 5.53 10.64 23.87
CA PRO A 50 6.61 10.73 22.89
C PRO A 50 6.35 11.75 21.77
N PHE A 51 5.08 12.01 21.45
CA PHE A 51 4.72 13.00 20.45
C PHE A 51 4.93 14.43 20.97
N ASP A 52 4.49 14.76 22.19
CA ASP A 52 4.75 16.07 22.81
C ASP A 52 6.24 16.35 22.94
N ARG A 53 7.03 15.30 23.22
CA ARG A 53 8.49 15.40 23.25
C ARG A 53 9.08 15.80 21.90
N SER A 54 8.51 15.31 20.80
CA SER A 54 8.95 15.70 19.44
C SER A 54 8.62 17.16 19.12
N VAL A 55 7.44 17.64 19.54
CA VAL A 55 7.01 19.04 19.39
C VAL A 55 7.91 19.97 20.21
N ALA A 56 8.14 19.60 21.47
CA ALA A 56 9.04 20.30 22.38
C ALA A 56 10.46 20.44 21.83
N LEU A 57 10.99 19.37 21.21
CA LEU A 57 12.31 19.40 20.59
C LEU A 57 12.36 20.42 19.44
N VAL A 58 11.30 20.54 18.65
CA VAL A 58 11.21 21.59 17.62
C VAL A 58 11.26 22.96 18.27
N PHE A 59 10.44 23.24 19.29
CA PHE A 59 10.48 24.53 20.00
C PHE A 59 11.86 24.83 20.60
N GLN A 60 12.56 23.81 21.08
CA GLN A 60 13.92 23.95 21.60
C GLN A 60 14.89 24.44 20.53
N LEU A 61 14.80 23.92 19.30
CA LEU A 61 15.68 24.36 18.22
C LEU A 61 15.45 25.85 17.90
N PHE A 62 14.21 26.32 17.90
CA PHE A 62 13.94 27.74 17.64
C PHE A 62 14.28 28.67 18.81
N HIS A 63 14.41 28.14 20.04
CA HIS A 63 14.91 28.92 21.19
C HIS A 63 16.44 28.97 21.26
N ASN A 64 17.13 27.87 20.95
CA ASN A 64 18.58 27.75 21.12
C ASN A 64 19.40 28.13 19.90
N SER A 65 18.86 27.87 18.72
CA SER A 65 19.49 28.26 17.46
C SER A 65 18.89 29.58 17.02
N ASP A 66 19.70 30.46 16.41
CA ASP A 66 19.27 31.71 15.77
C ASP A 66 18.46 31.41 14.48
N LEU A 67 17.44 30.55 14.56
CA LEU A 67 16.50 30.26 13.50
C LEU A 67 15.31 31.20 13.62
N ASP A 68 14.87 31.77 12.49
CA ASP A 68 13.67 32.60 12.45
C ASP A 68 12.41 31.71 12.44
N PRO A 69 11.47 31.87 13.38
CA PRO A 69 10.19 31.14 13.36
C PRO A 69 9.28 31.47 12.17
N TRP A 70 9.48 32.62 11.52
CA TRP A 70 8.65 33.09 10.42
C TRP A 70 9.25 32.82 9.03
N ASP A 71 10.55 32.54 8.98
CA ASP A 71 11.28 32.17 7.76
C ASP A 71 12.32 31.10 8.07
N VAL A 72 11.87 29.84 8.06
CA VAL A 72 12.70 28.72 8.48
C VAL A 72 13.61 28.26 7.33
N ASP A 73 14.92 28.34 7.54
CA ASP A 73 15.88 27.61 6.69
C ASP A 73 15.76 26.10 6.95
N LEU A 74 15.04 25.42 6.06
CA LEU A 74 14.80 23.99 6.13
C LEU A 74 16.09 23.15 6.08
N SER A 75 17.16 23.65 5.45
CA SER A 75 18.42 22.91 5.32
C SER A 75 19.12 22.84 6.68
N VAL A 76 19.28 24.00 7.32
CA VAL A 76 19.88 24.12 8.66
C VAL A 76 19.00 23.44 9.70
N PHE A 77 17.67 23.64 9.60
CA PHE A 77 16.71 22.98 10.47
C PHE A 77 16.84 21.45 10.40
N LEU A 78 16.91 20.84 9.21
CA LEU A 78 17.04 19.39 9.06
C LEU A 78 18.32 18.84 9.67
N GLU A 79 19.44 19.55 9.53
CA GLU A 79 20.72 19.14 10.11
C GLU A 79 20.68 19.18 11.64
N LEU A 80 20.22 20.30 12.21
CA LEU A 80 20.11 20.47 13.66
C LEU A 80 19.09 19.50 14.27
N PHE A 81 17.95 19.31 13.60
CA PHE A 81 16.90 18.38 14.03
C PHE A 81 17.35 16.93 13.99
N SER A 82 18.07 16.51 12.95
CA SER A 82 18.63 15.16 12.84
C SER A 82 19.66 14.87 13.94
N ASN A 83 20.57 15.83 14.18
CA ASN A 83 21.55 15.71 15.28
C ASN A 83 20.85 15.60 16.63
N ARG A 84 19.83 16.43 16.87
CA ARG A 84 19.10 16.42 18.14
C ARG A 84 18.29 15.14 18.35
N ILE A 85 17.70 14.56 17.30
CA ILE A 85 17.00 13.25 17.36
C ILE A 85 17.96 12.13 17.78
N ASN A 86 19.20 12.14 17.28
CA ASN A 86 20.17 11.10 17.62
C ASN A 86 20.59 11.15 19.11
N ASP A 87 20.60 12.35 19.70
CA ASP A 87 21.00 12.56 21.09
C ASP A 87 19.87 12.33 22.11
N SER A 88 18.63 12.17 21.66
CA SER A 88 17.46 12.17 22.53
C SER A 88 16.72 10.84 22.52
N GLU A 89 16.38 10.35 23.72
CA GLU A 89 15.71 9.07 23.91
C GLU A 89 14.18 9.22 24.03
N ASN A 90 13.45 8.16 23.65
CA ASN A 90 12.00 8.03 23.78
C ASN A 90 11.19 9.11 23.03
N ILE A 91 11.55 9.32 21.76
CA ILE A 91 10.83 10.19 20.81
C ILE A 91 10.03 9.35 19.82
N ASP A 92 8.92 9.91 19.31
CA ASP A 92 8.15 9.33 18.22
C ASP A 92 8.87 9.41 16.86
N LEU A 93 9.84 8.50 16.65
CA LEU A 93 10.65 8.39 15.43
C LEU A 93 9.81 8.32 14.14
N PRO A 94 8.71 7.54 14.04
CA PRO A 94 7.84 7.55 12.87
C PRO A 94 7.32 8.94 12.48
N THR A 95 6.92 9.74 13.46
CA THR A 95 6.35 11.07 13.22
C THR A 95 7.44 12.09 12.90
N CYS A 96 8.58 12.04 13.59
CA CYS A 96 9.78 12.83 13.26
C CYS A 96 10.31 12.53 11.85
N GLY A 97 10.38 11.25 11.45
CA GLY A 97 10.83 10.85 10.11
C GLY A 97 9.91 11.36 9.00
N ARG A 98 8.61 11.45 9.27
CA ARG A 98 7.65 12.06 8.35
C ARG A 98 7.80 13.57 8.26
N LEU A 99 8.11 14.25 9.36
CA LEU A 99 8.46 15.67 9.34
C LEU A 99 9.72 15.91 8.49
N VAL A 100 10.77 15.10 8.68
CA VAL A 100 11.99 15.16 7.85
C VAL A 100 11.66 14.98 6.37
N ARG A 101 10.82 13.98 6.05
CA ARG A 101 10.37 13.74 4.67
C ARG A 101 9.56 14.92 4.12
N MET A 102 8.73 15.55 4.94
CA MET A 102 7.96 16.74 4.55
C MET A 102 8.88 17.91 4.22
N ALA A 103 9.80 18.26 5.13
CA ALA A 103 10.78 19.30 4.91
C ALA A 103 11.61 19.03 3.64
N TRP A 104 12.04 17.78 3.42
CA TRP A 104 12.74 17.40 2.19
C TRP A 104 11.87 17.55 0.93
N SER A 105 10.57 17.20 1.01
CA SER A 105 9.66 17.36 -0.13
C SER A 105 9.47 18.83 -0.52
N ILE A 106 9.45 19.74 0.48
CA ILE A 106 9.36 21.18 0.25
C ILE A 106 10.65 21.68 -0.38
N LEU A 107 11.82 21.33 0.18
CA LEU A 107 13.13 21.67 -0.38
C LEU A 107 13.29 21.18 -1.83
N ARG A 108 12.85 19.95 -2.11
CA ARG A 108 12.86 19.40 -3.47
C ARG A 108 11.94 20.18 -4.40
N GLY A 109 10.76 20.57 -3.92
CA GLY A 109 9.84 21.43 -4.65
C GLY A 109 10.49 22.78 -5.00
N GLN A 110 11.06 23.46 -4.01
CA GLN A 110 11.79 24.72 -4.18
C GLN A 110 12.94 24.58 -5.19
N ALA A 111 13.76 23.53 -5.05
CA ALA A 111 14.85 23.25 -6.00
C ALA A 111 14.33 23.00 -7.42
N SER A 112 13.23 22.24 -7.57
CA SER A 112 12.63 21.99 -8.89
C SER A 112 12.10 23.27 -9.55
N THR A 113 11.45 24.15 -8.78
CA THR A 113 10.97 25.45 -9.30
C THR A 113 12.13 26.36 -9.70
N LEU A 114 13.25 26.31 -8.98
CA LEU A 114 14.46 27.04 -9.35
C LEU A 114 15.06 26.53 -10.66
N ILE A 115 15.11 25.21 -10.85
CA ILE A 115 15.62 24.59 -12.08
C ILE A 115 14.70 24.93 -13.26
N GLU A 116 13.39 24.78 -13.12
CA GLU A 116 12.41 25.10 -14.18
C GLU A 116 12.52 26.56 -14.62
N ARG A 117 12.71 27.48 -13.66
CA ARG A 117 12.93 28.90 -13.96
C ARG A 117 14.23 29.13 -14.70
N GLN A 118 15.32 28.47 -14.30
CA GLN A 118 16.61 28.57 -14.99
C GLN A 118 16.53 28.02 -16.41
N GLU A 119 15.89 26.87 -16.61
CA GLU A 119 15.66 26.31 -17.94
C GLU A 119 14.88 27.29 -18.81
N ARG A 120 13.82 27.91 -18.26
CA ARG A 120 13.03 28.92 -18.97
C ARG A 120 13.85 30.16 -19.36
N SER A 121 14.69 30.68 -18.48
CA SER A 121 15.54 31.83 -18.82
C SER A 121 16.55 31.49 -19.92
N LEU A 122 17.13 30.28 -19.89
CA LEU A 122 18.05 29.83 -20.93
C LEU A 122 17.33 29.68 -22.29
N PHE A 123 16.09 29.19 -22.30
CA PHE A 123 15.28 29.14 -23.53
C PHE A 123 14.93 30.52 -24.06
N GLU A 124 14.59 31.49 -23.19
CA GLU A 124 14.33 32.88 -23.61
C GLU A 124 15.58 33.54 -24.21
N GLU A 125 16.76 33.34 -23.61
CA GLU A 125 18.06 33.78 -24.17
C GLU A 125 18.36 33.11 -25.52
N GLU A 126 18.16 31.79 -25.65
CA GLU A 126 18.42 31.05 -26.90
C GLU A 126 17.45 31.46 -28.03
N ILE A 127 16.20 31.83 -27.68
CA ILE A 127 15.26 32.42 -28.62
C ILE A 127 15.75 33.81 -29.03
N GLU A 128 16.09 34.70 -28.09
CA GLU A 128 16.61 36.05 -28.39
C GLU A 128 17.83 35.99 -29.33
N ASP A 129 18.80 35.13 -29.05
CA ASP A 129 19.97 34.88 -29.92
C ASP A 129 19.61 34.33 -31.32
N THR A 130 18.50 33.60 -31.43
CA THR A 130 17.99 33.07 -32.72
C THR A 130 17.31 34.15 -33.57
N TRP A 131 16.67 35.15 -32.94
CA TRP A 131 16.04 36.30 -33.62
C TRP A 131 17.07 37.39 -33.99
N ASP A 132 18.26 37.38 -33.39
CA ASP A 132 19.37 38.30 -33.71
C ASP A 132 20.23 37.85 -34.92
N PHE A 133 19.94 36.69 -35.53
CA PHE A 133 20.68 36.17 -36.69
C PHE A 133 20.12 36.62 -38.05
N GLU A 134 19.24 37.62 -38.10
CA GLU A 134 18.87 38.31 -39.36
C GLU A 134 19.63 39.64 -39.48
N ASP A 135 20.94 39.48 -39.62
CA ASP A 135 21.98 40.49 -39.63
C ASP A 135 21.95 41.35 -40.92
N THR A 136 21.04 42.31 -40.97
CA THR A 136 21.17 43.47 -41.85
C THR A 136 21.97 44.53 -41.08
N TRP A 137 23.26 44.68 -41.40
CA TRP A 137 24.22 45.64 -40.83
C TRP A 137 23.87 47.13 -41.04
N GLU A 138 22.59 47.44 -41.21
CA GLU A 138 22.01 48.78 -41.23
C GLU A 138 20.74 48.76 -40.37
N SER A 139 20.88 48.46 -39.07
CA SER A 139 19.84 48.84 -38.12
C SER A 139 19.95 50.36 -37.96
N ASP A 140 19.09 51.10 -38.67
CA ASP A 140 18.81 52.49 -38.33
C ASP A 140 18.53 52.53 -36.83
N PHE A 141 19.45 53.10 -36.05
CA PHE A 141 19.18 53.38 -34.63
C PHE A 141 17.87 54.14 -34.60
N SER A 142 16.85 53.56 -33.96
CA SER A 142 15.56 54.23 -33.91
C SER A 142 15.76 55.56 -33.18
N ASP A 143 15.12 56.63 -33.65
CA ASP A 143 15.19 57.93 -32.98
C ASP A 143 14.75 57.81 -31.50
N GLU A 144 13.94 56.81 -31.16
CA GLU A 144 13.57 56.47 -29.78
C GLU A 144 14.74 55.99 -28.94
N ASP A 145 15.61 55.12 -29.46
CA ASP A 145 16.79 54.61 -28.73
C ASP A 145 17.83 55.72 -28.49
N TYR A 146 18.01 56.58 -29.49
CA TYR A 146 18.88 57.76 -29.34
C TYR A 146 18.32 58.74 -28.30
N ASN A 147 17.01 59.03 -28.35
CA ASN A 147 16.37 59.92 -27.38
C ASN A 147 16.38 59.34 -25.95
N PHE A 148 16.26 58.02 -25.80
CA PHE A 148 16.36 57.35 -24.52
C PHE A 148 17.77 57.51 -23.91
N SER A 149 18.81 57.15 -24.66
CA SER A 149 20.21 57.26 -24.17
C SER A 149 20.62 58.70 -23.84
N VAL A 150 20.19 59.68 -24.65
CA VAL A 150 20.37 61.11 -24.35
C VAL A 150 19.57 61.50 -23.11
N GLY A 151 18.34 61.02 -22.95
CA GLY A 151 17.50 61.25 -21.77
C GLY A 151 18.13 60.72 -20.47
N VAL A 152 18.81 59.57 -20.54
CA VAL A 152 19.58 59.01 -19.41
C VAL A 152 20.82 59.86 -19.10
N LEU A 153 21.59 60.24 -20.12
CA LEU A 153 22.81 61.05 -19.95
C LEU A 153 22.52 62.47 -19.44
N THR A 154 21.38 63.03 -19.81
CA THR A 154 20.97 64.39 -19.42
C THR A 154 20.13 64.43 -18.13
N GLY A 155 19.78 63.26 -17.57
CA GLY A 155 18.95 63.13 -16.37
C GLY A 155 17.46 63.38 -16.59
N ALA A 156 17.01 63.57 -17.82
CA ALA A 156 15.58 63.73 -18.14
C ALA A 156 14.77 62.43 -17.97
N ALA A 157 15.44 61.27 -17.96
CA ALA A 157 14.82 59.97 -17.74
C ALA A 157 14.78 59.53 -16.25
N ASP A 158 15.20 60.37 -15.30
CA ASP A 158 15.33 60.01 -13.87
C ASP A 158 13.99 59.63 -13.21
N GLU A 159 12.86 60.11 -13.74
CA GLU A 159 11.51 59.71 -13.27
C GLU A 159 11.08 58.32 -13.78
N VAL A 160 11.60 57.88 -14.93
CA VAL A 160 11.19 56.63 -15.60
C VAL A 160 12.16 55.48 -15.28
N LEU A 161 13.46 55.78 -15.10
CA LEU A 161 14.51 54.81 -14.80
C LEU A 161 14.22 53.94 -13.56
N PRO A 162 13.73 54.47 -12.41
CA PRO A 162 13.38 53.64 -11.26
C PRO A 162 12.34 52.57 -11.60
N SER A 163 11.31 52.91 -12.39
CA SER A 163 10.28 51.96 -12.81
C SER A 163 10.80 50.89 -13.79
N MET A 164 11.80 51.22 -14.62
CA MET A 164 12.45 50.25 -15.51
C MET A 164 13.37 49.28 -14.74
N PHE A 165 13.96 49.74 -13.63
CA PHE A 165 14.76 48.90 -12.75
C PHE A 165 13.94 48.22 -11.64
N GLU A 166 12.66 48.55 -11.49
CA GLU A 166 11.74 47.86 -10.58
C GLU A 166 11.48 46.40 -11.03
N GLY A 167 11.76 46.10 -12.31
CA GLY A 167 11.86 44.76 -12.87
C GLY A 167 13.17 44.01 -12.59
N ARG A 168 14.14 44.60 -11.86
CA ARG A 168 15.33 43.87 -11.38
C ARG A 168 14.89 42.81 -10.37
N ILE A 169 14.64 41.61 -10.88
CA ILE A 169 14.76 40.30 -10.22
C ILE A 169 14.47 40.39 -8.72
N HIS A 170 13.25 40.78 -8.37
CA HIS A 170 12.71 40.32 -7.10
C HIS A 170 12.61 38.81 -7.29
N ARG A 171 13.47 38.06 -6.59
CA ARG A 171 13.23 36.64 -6.42
C ARG A 171 11.84 36.57 -5.81
N GLU A 172 10.85 36.08 -6.54
CA GLU A 172 9.68 35.51 -5.89
C GLU A 172 10.18 34.26 -5.18
N GLU A 173 10.84 34.47 -4.04
CA GLU A 173 11.05 33.44 -3.06
C GLU A 173 9.63 33.03 -2.67
N GLY A 174 9.27 31.79 -3.00
CA GLY A 174 7.96 31.27 -2.63
C GLY A 174 7.72 31.49 -1.14
N ARG A 175 6.45 31.58 -0.75
CA ARG A 175 6.04 31.89 0.64
C ARG A 175 6.95 31.16 1.64
N PRO A 176 7.62 31.89 2.56
CA PRO A 176 8.56 31.29 3.49
C PRO A 176 7.84 30.27 4.36
N VAL A 177 8.54 29.18 4.67
CA VAL A 177 7.98 28.13 5.53
C VAL A 177 8.07 28.60 6.97
N THR A 178 6.92 28.61 7.64
CA THR A 178 6.82 29.05 9.04
C THR A 178 6.94 27.86 9.99
N LEU A 179 7.36 28.13 11.23
CA LEU A 179 7.31 27.17 12.33
C LEU A 179 5.88 26.61 12.53
N GLY A 180 4.86 27.44 12.30
CA GLY A 180 3.46 27.03 12.35
C GLY A 180 3.13 25.92 11.36
N GLU A 181 3.63 26.02 10.14
CA GLU A 181 3.46 24.98 9.13
C GLU A 181 4.19 23.70 9.48
N LEU A 182 5.39 23.79 10.07
CA LEU A 182 6.13 22.62 10.51
C LEU A 182 5.40 21.87 11.64
N LEU A 183 4.83 22.58 12.61
CA LEU A 183 4.08 21.96 13.70
C LEU A 183 2.71 21.41 13.25
N MET A 184 1.99 22.13 12.38
CA MET A 184 0.78 21.60 11.76
C MET A 184 1.09 20.37 10.90
N GLY A 185 2.22 20.39 10.19
CA GLY A 185 2.74 19.25 9.46
C GLY A 185 3.09 18.07 10.37
N LEU A 186 3.67 18.33 11.55
CA LEU A 186 3.95 17.34 12.57
C LEU A 186 2.66 16.70 13.12
N GLN A 187 1.63 17.51 13.39
CA GLN A 187 0.30 17.01 13.78
C GLN A 187 -0.30 16.07 12.74
N ALA A 188 -0.26 16.48 11.47
CA ALA A 188 -0.77 15.66 10.37
C ALA A 188 0.04 14.35 10.23
N ALA A 189 1.36 14.42 10.38
CA ALA A 189 2.24 13.26 10.38
C ALA A 189 1.92 12.29 11.52
N GLY A 190 1.67 12.82 12.73
CA GLY A 190 1.29 12.07 13.92
C GLY A 190 -0.04 11.33 13.74
N ARG A 191 -1.11 12.03 13.31
CA ARG A 191 -2.41 11.42 13.03
C ARG A 191 -2.30 10.26 12.04
N LEU A 192 -1.57 10.47 10.94
CA LEU A 192 -1.35 9.44 9.93
C LEU A 192 -0.48 8.28 10.45
N SER A 193 0.34 8.48 11.49
CA SER A 193 1.17 7.45 12.12
C SER A 193 0.31 6.58 13.05
N GLU A 194 -0.54 7.22 13.85
CA GLU A 194 -1.55 6.56 14.68
C GLU A 194 -2.51 5.74 13.84
N GLU A 195 -3.04 6.29 12.75
CA GLU A 195 -3.92 5.56 11.83
C GLU A 195 -3.25 4.30 11.26
N GLN A 196 -1.95 4.35 10.95
CA GLN A 196 -1.21 3.19 10.49
C GLN A 196 -1.05 2.14 11.59
N ARG A 197 -0.68 2.54 12.81
CA ARG A 197 -0.64 1.65 13.97
C ARG A 197 -1.96 0.94 14.20
N MET A 198 -3.07 1.68 14.14
CA MET A 198 -4.41 1.11 14.29
C MET A 198 -4.72 0.10 13.17
N ARG A 199 -4.38 0.42 11.92
CA ARG A 199 -4.56 -0.49 10.78
C ARG A 199 -3.73 -1.76 10.92
N GLU A 200 -2.49 -1.65 11.38
CA GLU A 200 -1.61 -2.80 11.61
C GLU A 200 -2.13 -3.70 12.74
N GLN A 201 -2.63 -3.13 13.83
CA GLN A 201 -3.27 -3.89 14.91
C GLN A 201 -4.48 -4.65 14.40
N ILE A 202 -5.38 -3.98 13.67
CA ILE A 202 -6.55 -4.62 13.04
C ILE A 202 -6.11 -5.73 12.07
N ALA A 203 -5.07 -5.50 11.27
CA ALA A 203 -4.55 -6.51 10.34
C ALA A 203 -3.99 -7.72 11.09
N LYS A 204 -3.29 -7.52 12.20
CA LYS A 204 -2.77 -8.58 13.06
C LYS A 204 -3.90 -9.40 13.69
N GLU A 205 -4.88 -8.73 14.29
CA GLU A 205 -6.06 -9.38 14.87
C GLU A 205 -6.82 -10.20 13.82
N ARG A 206 -6.98 -9.66 12.60
CA ARG A 206 -7.59 -10.39 11.48
C ARG A 206 -6.79 -11.62 11.08
N ARG A 207 -5.45 -11.56 11.04
CA ARG A 207 -4.59 -12.71 10.75
C ARG A 207 -4.77 -13.79 11.81
N GLU A 208 -4.71 -13.43 13.08
CA GLU A 208 -4.88 -14.37 14.19
C GLU A 208 -6.29 -14.99 14.21
N ALA A 209 -7.33 -14.21 13.92
CA ALA A 209 -8.69 -14.71 13.79
C ALA A 209 -8.84 -15.70 12.62
N ASN A 210 -8.20 -15.40 11.48
CA ASN A 210 -8.21 -16.27 10.31
C ASN A 210 -7.43 -17.56 10.56
N GLU A 211 -6.26 -17.51 11.20
CA GLU A 211 -5.52 -18.71 11.60
C GLU A 211 -6.32 -19.61 12.53
N LYS A 212 -7.01 -19.03 13.52
CA LYS A 212 -7.92 -19.79 14.40
C LYS A 212 -9.09 -20.39 13.64
N ALA A 213 -9.65 -19.67 12.65
CA ALA A 213 -10.70 -20.21 11.79
C ALA A 213 -10.17 -21.37 10.95
N ARG A 214 -9.03 -21.20 10.27
CA ARG A 214 -8.37 -22.26 9.48
C ARG A 214 -8.07 -23.49 10.33
N ALA A 215 -7.59 -23.33 11.56
CA ALA A 215 -7.35 -24.45 12.46
C ALA A 215 -8.64 -25.21 12.85
N ARG A 216 -9.77 -24.50 13.02
CA ARG A 216 -11.08 -25.14 13.28
C ARG A 216 -11.63 -25.86 12.06
N PHE A 217 -11.47 -25.27 10.88
CA PHE A 217 -11.95 -25.86 9.62
C PHE A 217 -11.03 -26.95 9.06
N GLY A 218 -9.74 -26.98 9.45
CA GLY A 218 -8.77 -27.99 9.03
C GLY A 218 -9.09 -29.41 9.51
N GLY A 219 -9.88 -29.57 10.57
CA GLY A 219 -10.35 -30.89 11.04
C GLY A 219 -11.62 -31.40 10.36
N SER A 220 -12.35 -30.54 9.62
CA SER A 220 -13.64 -30.87 8.99
C SER A 220 -13.57 -30.82 7.46
N LEU A 221 -12.44 -30.42 6.89
CA LEU A 221 -12.22 -30.49 5.45
C LEU A 221 -11.81 -31.92 5.11
N HIS A 222 -12.79 -32.81 4.97
CA HIS A 222 -12.58 -34.00 4.15
C HIS A 222 -12.19 -33.48 2.76
N VAL A 223 -10.97 -33.78 2.33
CA VAL A 223 -10.56 -33.57 0.95
C VAL A 223 -11.32 -34.62 0.15
N GLU A 224 -12.55 -34.29 -0.27
CA GLU A 224 -13.36 -35.13 -1.16
C GLU A 224 -12.61 -35.26 -2.49
N ASN A 225 -11.81 -36.32 -2.62
CA ASN A 225 -11.11 -36.64 -3.85
C ASN A 225 -11.98 -37.58 -4.68
N LEU A 226 -12.96 -37.00 -5.37
CA LEU A 226 -13.89 -37.73 -6.22
C LEU A 226 -13.19 -38.67 -7.21
N GLU A 227 -12.05 -38.26 -7.78
CA GLU A 227 -11.32 -39.10 -8.74
C GLU A 227 -10.61 -40.29 -8.06
N GLY A 228 -10.06 -40.06 -6.86
CA GLY A 228 -9.51 -41.15 -6.04
C GLY A 228 -10.59 -42.12 -5.56
N ASP A 229 -11.79 -41.63 -5.28
CA ASP A 229 -12.93 -42.45 -4.90
C ASP A 229 -13.44 -43.30 -6.08
N LEU A 230 -13.45 -42.73 -7.30
CA LEU A 230 -13.74 -43.48 -8.53
C LEU A 230 -12.71 -44.58 -8.78
N GLU A 231 -11.42 -44.28 -8.58
CA GLU A 231 -10.35 -45.27 -8.72
C GLU A 231 -10.51 -46.43 -7.71
N ARG A 232 -10.79 -46.12 -6.44
CA ARG A 232 -11.00 -47.12 -5.39
C ARG A 232 -12.19 -48.03 -5.69
N THR A 233 -13.31 -47.44 -6.09
CA THR A 233 -14.54 -48.18 -6.41
C THR A 233 -14.40 -49.01 -7.68
N TRP A 234 -13.71 -48.51 -8.71
CA TRP A 234 -13.40 -49.26 -9.92
C TRP A 234 -12.44 -50.44 -9.64
N ASN A 235 -11.40 -50.24 -8.84
CA ASN A 235 -10.49 -51.32 -8.44
C ASN A 235 -11.21 -52.42 -7.64
N ALA A 236 -12.12 -52.03 -6.74
CA ALA A 236 -12.96 -52.97 -5.99
C ALA A 236 -13.84 -53.80 -6.94
N LEU A 237 -14.55 -53.13 -7.86
CA LEU A 237 -15.37 -53.77 -8.88
C LEU A 237 -14.54 -54.69 -9.80
N ARG A 238 -13.38 -54.23 -10.24
CA ARG A 238 -12.45 -55.00 -11.09
C ARG A 238 -11.98 -56.28 -10.42
N SER A 239 -11.50 -56.19 -9.18
CA SER A 239 -11.00 -57.35 -8.42
C SER A 239 -12.02 -58.48 -8.32
N ARG A 240 -13.33 -58.14 -8.28
CA ARG A 240 -14.44 -59.09 -8.25
C ARG A 240 -14.81 -59.60 -9.63
N THR A 241 -14.89 -58.73 -10.64
CA THR A 241 -15.21 -59.15 -12.01
C THR A 241 -14.18 -60.10 -12.63
N ILE A 242 -12.88 -59.96 -12.29
CA ILE A 242 -11.82 -60.90 -12.71
C ILE A 242 -12.04 -62.30 -12.14
N SER A 243 -12.65 -62.41 -10.95
CA SER A 243 -12.85 -63.70 -10.27
C SER A 243 -14.06 -64.50 -10.78
N ASN A 244 -15.14 -63.84 -11.21
CA ASN A 244 -16.41 -64.52 -11.54
C ASN A 244 -17.03 -64.19 -12.91
N ASN A 245 -16.41 -63.34 -13.75
CA ASN A 245 -16.87 -63.00 -15.12
C ASN A 245 -18.34 -62.51 -15.23
N GLU A 246 -18.97 -62.15 -14.11
CA GLU A 246 -20.37 -61.76 -13.99
C GLU A 246 -20.51 -60.43 -13.22
N SER A 247 -21.71 -59.86 -13.29
CA SER A 247 -22.11 -58.64 -12.59
C SER A 247 -21.94 -58.76 -11.07
N THR A 248 -21.47 -57.70 -10.43
CA THR A 248 -21.21 -57.63 -8.98
C THR A 248 -22.23 -56.75 -8.29
N ASP A 249 -22.75 -57.17 -7.13
CA ASP A 249 -23.70 -56.38 -6.36
C ASP A 249 -23.03 -55.19 -5.67
N LEU A 250 -23.77 -54.07 -5.56
CA LEU A 250 -23.27 -52.84 -4.95
C LEU A 250 -22.93 -53.02 -3.46
N SER A 251 -23.65 -53.89 -2.75
CA SER A 251 -23.39 -54.22 -1.34
C SER A 251 -22.00 -54.81 -1.14
N GLU A 252 -21.56 -55.68 -2.04
CA GLU A 252 -20.23 -56.29 -1.96
C GLU A 252 -19.11 -55.25 -2.19
N ILE A 253 -19.36 -54.25 -3.02
CA ILE A 253 -18.42 -53.14 -3.25
C ILE A 253 -18.35 -52.25 -2.00
N VAL A 254 -19.48 -51.98 -1.34
CA VAL A 254 -19.52 -51.25 -0.07
C VAL A 254 -18.71 -51.97 1.00
N ASP A 255 -18.82 -53.30 1.12
CA ASP A 255 -18.07 -54.07 2.10
C ASP A 255 -16.55 -53.98 1.89
N ILE A 256 -16.09 -54.03 0.63
CA ILE A 256 -14.67 -53.89 0.28
C ILE A 256 -14.16 -52.48 0.61
N LEU A 257 -14.95 -51.46 0.29
CA LEU A 257 -14.59 -50.07 0.60
C LEU A 257 -14.54 -49.83 2.11
N LYS A 258 -15.50 -50.38 2.86
CA LYS A 258 -15.51 -50.35 4.32
C LYS A 258 -14.26 -51.01 4.90
N GLU A 259 -13.88 -52.20 4.42
CA GLU A 259 -12.65 -52.87 4.86
C GLU A 259 -11.39 -52.04 4.56
N ASN A 260 -11.33 -51.37 3.42
CA ASN A 260 -10.20 -50.52 3.04
C ASN A 260 -10.14 -49.22 3.86
N SER A 261 -11.29 -48.63 4.19
CA SER A 261 -11.40 -47.46 5.08
C SER A 261 -11.02 -47.82 6.52
N LEU A 262 -11.39 -49.01 7.00
CA LEU A 262 -10.98 -49.51 8.32
C LEU A 262 -9.47 -49.74 8.42
N LYS A 263 -8.85 -50.30 7.37
CA LYS A 263 -7.38 -50.46 7.29
C LYS A 263 -6.65 -49.11 7.27
N SER A 264 -7.32 -48.05 6.84
CA SER A 264 -6.78 -46.68 6.80
C SER A 264 -6.92 -45.94 8.14
N GLY A 265 -7.54 -46.55 9.17
CA GLY A 265 -7.64 -46.01 10.52
C GLY A 265 -8.90 -45.20 10.82
N ILE A 266 -9.92 -45.26 9.95
CA ILE A 266 -11.20 -44.55 10.11
C ILE A 266 -12.10 -45.34 11.10
N GLY A 267 -12.92 -44.63 11.87
CA GLY A 267 -13.85 -45.24 12.82
C GLY A 267 -14.93 -46.10 12.14
N LEU A 268 -15.46 -47.12 12.82
CA LEU A 268 -16.42 -48.08 12.24
C LEU A 268 -17.67 -47.44 11.62
N ASP A 269 -18.28 -46.49 12.33
CA ASP A 269 -19.53 -45.84 11.88
C ASP A 269 -19.27 -44.86 10.73
N GLU A 270 -18.14 -44.16 10.77
CA GLU A 270 -17.71 -43.21 9.74
C GLU A 270 -17.35 -43.95 8.45
N ALA A 271 -16.57 -45.03 8.55
CA ALA A 271 -16.20 -45.88 7.42
C ALA A 271 -17.41 -46.53 6.73
N GLU A 272 -18.45 -46.89 7.49
CA GLU A 272 -19.69 -47.43 6.91
C GLU A 272 -20.47 -46.38 6.13
N SER A 273 -20.64 -45.18 6.70
CA SER A 273 -21.32 -44.08 6.04
C SER A 273 -20.57 -43.58 4.78
N GLU A 274 -19.25 -43.48 4.87
CA GLU A 274 -18.39 -43.09 3.75
C GLU A 274 -18.43 -44.15 2.65
N ALA A 275 -18.28 -45.43 2.98
CA ALA A 275 -18.29 -46.50 1.98
C ALA A 275 -19.63 -46.57 1.23
N GLN A 276 -20.76 -46.38 1.91
CA GLN A 276 -22.09 -46.36 1.27
C GLN A 276 -22.25 -45.18 0.31
N VAL A 277 -21.90 -43.97 0.76
CA VAL A 277 -22.02 -42.75 -0.06
C VAL A 277 -21.05 -42.80 -1.24
N THR A 278 -19.80 -43.20 -1.01
CA THR A 278 -18.77 -43.30 -2.03
C THR A 278 -19.08 -44.37 -3.06
N ALA A 279 -19.59 -45.55 -2.65
CA ALA A 279 -20.01 -46.59 -3.59
C ALA A 279 -21.17 -46.11 -4.47
N LEU A 280 -22.18 -45.45 -3.88
CA LEU A 280 -23.34 -44.97 -4.62
C LEU A 280 -22.96 -43.88 -5.63
N ILE A 281 -22.27 -42.84 -5.17
CA ILE A 281 -21.86 -41.72 -6.04
C ILE A 281 -20.91 -42.21 -7.13
N SER A 282 -19.90 -42.99 -6.77
CA SER A 282 -18.95 -43.51 -7.75
C SER A 282 -19.59 -44.46 -8.75
N SER A 283 -20.57 -45.29 -8.35
CA SER A 283 -21.31 -46.14 -9.30
C SER A 283 -22.03 -45.32 -10.38
N LEU A 284 -22.65 -44.19 -9.99
CA LEU A 284 -23.33 -43.29 -10.92
C LEU A 284 -22.33 -42.61 -11.88
N PHE A 285 -21.19 -42.18 -11.37
CA PHE A 285 -20.16 -41.55 -12.20
C PHE A 285 -19.44 -42.56 -13.10
N LEU A 286 -19.17 -43.77 -12.62
CA LEU A 286 -18.57 -44.84 -13.41
C LEU A 286 -19.49 -45.24 -14.57
N THR A 287 -20.80 -45.27 -14.34
CA THR A 287 -21.78 -45.52 -15.41
C THR A 287 -21.92 -44.38 -16.39
N HIS A 288 -22.08 -43.15 -15.89
CA HIS A 288 -22.15 -41.97 -16.75
C HIS A 288 -20.91 -41.81 -17.65
N ARG A 289 -19.73 -42.10 -17.10
CA ARG A 289 -18.46 -42.02 -17.85
C ARG A 289 -18.17 -43.25 -18.72
N GLY A 290 -19.03 -44.28 -18.71
CA GLY A 290 -18.91 -45.45 -19.59
C GLY A 290 -17.90 -46.52 -19.15
N TYR A 291 -17.55 -46.55 -17.87
CA TYR A 291 -16.65 -47.58 -17.29
C TYR A 291 -17.41 -48.86 -16.90
N ALA A 292 -18.65 -48.69 -16.43
CA ALA A 292 -19.48 -49.79 -15.97
C ALA A 292 -20.93 -49.64 -16.46
N GLU A 293 -21.66 -50.74 -16.52
CA GLU A 293 -23.09 -50.78 -16.76
C GLU A 293 -23.82 -51.08 -15.45
N VAL A 294 -24.93 -50.38 -15.18
CA VAL A 294 -25.79 -50.63 -14.01
C VAL A 294 -27.06 -51.33 -14.46
N SER A 295 -27.39 -52.42 -13.78
CA SER A 295 -28.69 -53.08 -13.84
C SER A 295 -29.34 -53.05 -12.46
N GLN A 296 -30.67 -52.99 -12.43
CA GLN A 296 -31.46 -53.10 -11.21
C GLN A 296 -32.53 -54.17 -11.38
N ASP A 297 -32.59 -55.08 -10.41
CA ASP A 297 -33.57 -56.16 -10.40
C ASP A 297 -34.92 -55.70 -9.85
N SER A 298 -35.97 -56.50 -10.04
CA SER A 298 -37.34 -56.21 -9.56
C SER A 298 -37.46 -56.07 -8.03
N GLU A 299 -36.45 -56.53 -7.28
CA GLU A 299 -36.35 -56.41 -5.83
C GLU A 299 -35.59 -55.14 -5.38
N GLY A 300 -35.07 -54.35 -6.34
CA GLY A 300 -34.36 -53.11 -6.08
C GLY A 300 -32.84 -53.25 -5.91
N ASN A 301 -32.30 -54.46 -6.01
CA ASN A 301 -30.85 -54.73 -5.91
C ASN A 301 -30.12 -54.15 -7.13
N ILE A 302 -29.04 -53.42 -6.88
CA ILE A 302 -28.22 -52.76 -7.91
C ILE A 302 -26.99 -53.61 -8.18
N SER A 303 -26.84 -54.06 -9.43
CA SER A 303 -25.69 -54.81 -9.91
C SER A 303 -24.90 -53.99 -10.92
N LEU A 304 -23.58 -54.08 -10.83
CA LEU A 304 -22.63 -53.36 -11.66
C LEU A 304 -21.83 -54.35 -12.51
N LYS A 305 -21.68 -54.05 -13.80
CA LYS A 305 -20.87 -54.85 -14.72
C LYS A 305 -19.73 -54.01 -15.29
N ASN A 306 -18.50 -54.51 -15.17
CA ASN A 306 -17.34 -53.87 -15.80
C ASN A 306 -17.39 -54.03 -17.31
N LEU A 307 -17.25 -52.94 -18.06
CA LEU A 307 -17.21 -52.96 -19.53
C LEU A 307 -15.77 -53.12 -20.07
N HIS A 308 -14.75 -52.88 -19.23
CA HIS A 308 -13.34 -52.86 -19.64
C HIS A 308 -12.53 -53.84 -18.79
N LEU A 309 -12.64 -55.13 -19.11
CA LEU A 309 -11.99 -56.23 -18.38
C LEU A 309 -10.48 -56.34 -18.67
N ASP A 310 -10.06 -55.88 -19.87
CA ASP A 310 -8.69 -56.02 -20.38
C ASP A 310 -7.73 -54.92 -19.89
N ASP A 311 -8.24 -53.85 -19.26
CA ASP A 311 -7.43 -52.71 -18.84
C ASP A 311 -6.95 -52.86 -17.40
N ASP A 312 -5.65 -52.66 -17.19
CA ASP A 312 -4.99 -52.84 -15.89
C ASP A 312 -4.99 -51.59 -15.00
N ASP A 313 -4.96 -50.41 -15.60
CA ASP A 313 -4.75 -49.13 -14.91
C ASP A 313 -5.93 -48.18 -15.09
N PHE A 314 -6.48 -47.68 -13.98
CA PHE A 314 -7.59 -46.72 -14.00
C PHE A 314 -7.22 -45.41 -14.69
N SER A 315 -5.97 -44.95 -14.55
CA SER A 315 -5.49 -43.70 -15.15
C SER A 315 -5.37 -43.79 -16.68
N THR A 316 -4.94 -44.93 -17.22
CA THR A 316 -4.79 -45.15 -18.67
C THR A 316 -6.16 -45.32 -19.33
N LEU A 317 -7.04 -46.08 -18.68
CA LEU A 317 -8.45 -46.24 -19.01
C LEU A 317 -9.19 -44.89 -19.05
N THR A 318 -8.98 -44.06 -18.02
CA THR A 318 -9.61 -42.73 -17.93
C THR A 318 -9.13 -41.79 -19.03
N ASN A 319 -7.83 -41.79 -19.34
CA ASN A 319 -7.31 -41.00 -20.45
C ASN A 319 -7.83 -41.47 -21.82
N ARG A 320 -8.19 -42.75 -21.97
CA ARG A 320 -8.76 -43.30 -23.20
C ARG A 320 -10.24 -42.95 -23.36
N ILE A 321 -11.02 -43.06 -22.30
CA ILE A 321 -12.49 -42.91 -22.33
C ILE A 321 -12.91 -41.45 -22.14
N ASN A 322 -12.21 -40.71 -21.29
CA ASN A 322 -12.44 -39.29 -21.02
C ASN A 322 -11.11 -38.52 -21.02
N PRO A 323 -10.53 -38.24 -22.20
CA PRO A 323 -9.33 -37.41 -22.28
C PRO A 323 -9.63 -36.03 -21.68
N LYS A 324 -8.83 -35.60 -20.69
CA LYS A 324 -8.95 -34.25 -20.12
C LYS A 324 -8.84 -33.25 -21.26
N SER A 325 -9.89 -32.45 -21.48
CA SER A 325 -9.83 -31.35 -22.43
C SER A 325 -8.70 -30.42 -21.98
N LYS A 326 -7.66 -30.29 -22.81
CA LYS A 326 -6.71 -29.18 -22.67
C LYS A 326 -7.49 -27.91 -22.97
N LEU A 327 -8.06 -27.29 -21.94
CA LEU A 327 -8.47 -25.89 -22.01
C LEU A 327 -7.21 -25.09 -22.39
N PRO A 328 -7.23 -24.29 -23.47
CA PRO A 328 -6.09 -23.48 -23.83
C PRO A 328 -6.05 -22.29 -22.86
N GLY A 329 -5.02 -22.23 -22.02
CA GLY A 329 -4.73 -21.07 -21.18
C GLY A 329 -5.29 -21.19 -19.76
N GLY A 330 -4.49 -21.80 -18.88
CA GLY A 330 -4.69 -21.74 -17.44
C GLY A 330 -3.31 -21.83 -16.80
N ILE A 331 -2.83 -20.69 -16.30
CA ILE A 331 -1.53 -20.48 -15.68
C ILE A 331 -1.29 -21.54 -14.60
N ILE A 332 -0.15 -22.21 -14.69
CA ILE A 332 0.39 -23.05 -13.62
C ILE A 332 0.80 -22.08 -12.50
N PHE A 333 -0.01 -21.98 -11.45
CA PHE A 333 0.50 -21.56 -10.15
C PHE A 333 1.24 -22.76 -9.56
N ASN A 334 2.56 -22.65 -9.49
CA ASN A 334 3.37 -23.51 -8.63
C ASN A 334 3.12 -23.10 -7.18
N GLU A 335 2.67 -24.04 -6.35
CA GLU A 335 3.05 -24.09 -4.94
C GLU A 335 4.47 -24.63 -4.80
#